data_AF-A0A6B3H7Z1-F1
#
_entry.id   AF-A0A6B3H7Z1-F1
#
_cell.length_a   1.000
_cell.length_b   1.000
_cell.length_c   1.000
_cell.angle_alpha   90.00
_cell.angle_beta   90.00
_cell.angle_gamma   90.00
#
_symmetry.space_group_name_H-M   'P 1'
#
loop_
_entity.id
_entity.type
_entity.pdbx_description
1 polymer ?
#
loop_
_entity_poly.entity_id
_entity_poly.type
_entity_poly.pdbx_seq_one_letter_code
_entity_poly.pdbx_strand_id
1 'polypeptide(L)'
;KEHPGIKIDVSVYSWKDVDRKVAEMVKAGKAPDIAQIGAYADYAKDGKLYSADQMLSIRTQANFLPTLTDAGKVDGTLYGLPFVASTRLLFYNEKLFGQAGLDAPETWDDIQKDATALKAKGVEYPFALPLGQEESQAETLMWLLSNSGGYVDDVGLYDIDSAQNIATFSWLRDNLVGKGLTGPVEPGKLDRAKAFEAFTNGDVGMLNGHPTLMEEAEAKGVKVGMVPLPGAEGPTKGSMGVAD
;
A
#
# COMPACT_ATOMS: atom_id res chain seq x y z
N LYS A 1 -23.32 6.51 -21.43
CA LYS A 1 -24.39 5.92 -22.29
C LYS A 1 -25.74 5.91 -21.60
N GLU A 2 -25.81 5.57 -20.32
CA GLU A 2 -27.06 5.62 -19.53
C GLU A 2 -27.51 7.05 -19.18
N HIS A 3 -26.58 8.01 -19.14
CA HIS A 3 -26.86 9.43 -18.93
C HIS A 3 -26.39 10.27 -20.13
N PRO A 4 -27.17 10.38 -21.22
CA PRO A 4 -26.73 11.00 -22.47
C PRO A 4 -26.53 12.53 -22.37
N GLY A 5 -27.12 13.19 -21.36
CA GLY A 5 -26.95 14.63 -21.12
C GLY A 5 -25.73 15.00 -20.28
N ILE A 6 -24.97 14.02 -19.78
CA ILE A 6 -23.80 14.24 -18.92
C ILE A 6 -22.56 13.82 -19.70
N LYS A 7 -21.61 14.75 -19.84
CA LYS A 7 -20.28 14.49 -20.41
C LYS A 7 -19.27 14.44 -19.27
N ILE A 8 -18.44 13.40 -19.25
CA ILE A 8 -17.37 13.22 -18.27
C ILE A 8 -16.05 13.37 -19.01
N ASP A 9 -15.24 14.35 -18.61
CA ASP A 9 -13.90 14.58 -19.14
C ASP A 9 -12.87 14.12 -18.10
N VAL A 10 -12.25 12.96 -18.35
CA VAL A 10 -11.32 12.32 -17.40
C VAL A 10 -9.88 12.75 -17.71
N SER A 11 -9.17 13.25 -16.71
CA SER A 11 -7.73 13.51 -16.77
C SER A 11 -7.00 12.60 -15.81
N VAL A 12 -6.06 11.80 -16.31
CA VAL A 12 -5.28 10.86 -15.49
C VAL A 12 -3.90 11.45 -15.25
N TYR A 13 -3.52 11.57 -13.98
CA TYR A 13 -2.19 12.00 -13.55
C TYR A 13 -1.49 10.88 -12.79
N SER A 14 -0.15 10.94 -12.73
CA SER A 14 0.60 10.02 -11.89
C SER A 14 0.24 10.25 -10.42
N TRP A 15 0.32 9.21 -9.61
CA TRP A 15 0.06 9.33 -8.17
C TRP A 15 0.99 10.35 -7.48
N LYS A 16 2.23 10.49 -7.97
CA LYS A 16 3.19 11.51 -7.51
C LYS A 16 2.75 12.95 -7.80
N ASP A 17 1.90 13.15 -8.81
CA ASP A 17 1.53 14.48 -9.31
C ASP A 17 0.10 14.90 -8.99
N VAL A 18 -0.82 13.96 -8.76
CA VAL A 18 -2.27 14.23 -8.75
C VAL A 18 -2.67 15.26 -7.70
N ASP A 19 -2.21 15.13 -6.46
CA ASP A 19 -2.54 16.06 -5.37
C ASP A 19 -2.06 17.48 -5.68
N ARG A 20 -0.83 17.61 -6.19
CA ARG A 20 -0.25 18.90 -6.59
C ARG A 20 -1.02 19.52 -7.75
N LYS A 21 -1.39 18.72 -8.76
CA LYS A 21 -2.16 19.18 -9.93
C LYS A 21 -3.53 19.68 -9.53
N VAL A 22 -4.22 18.96 -8.65
CA VAL A 22 -5.52 19.40 -8.11
C VAL A 22 -5.35 20.69 -7.30
N ALA A 23 -4.32 20.80 -6.45
CA ALA A 23 -4.06 22.03 -5.71
C ALA A 23 -3.77 23.24 -6.63
N GLU A 24 -3.04 23.06 -7.72
CA GLU A 24 -2.82 24.09 -8.76
C GLU A 24 -4.15 24.53 -9.40
N MET A 25 -5.01 23.58 -9.77
CA MET A 25 -6.33 23.84 -10.37
C MET A 25 -7.27 24.59 -9.42
N VAL A 26 -7.31 24.19 -8.14
CA VAL A 26 -8.10 24.85 -7.09
C VAL A 26 -7.63 26.30 -6.92
N LYS A 27 -6.31 26.54 -6.80
CA LYS A 27 -5.74 27.89 -6.69
C LYS A 27 -6.05 28.77 -7.91
N ALA A 28 -6.14 28.18 -9.10
CA ALA A 28 -6.48 28.87 -10.34
C ALA A 28 -7.99 29.11 -10.54
N GLY A 29 -8.84 28.72 -9.58
CA GLY A 29 -10.30 28.82 -9.69
C GLY A 29 -10.90 27.87 -10.73
N LYS A 30 -10.23 26.76 -11.01
CA LYS A 30 -10.62 25.73 -12.00
C LYS A 30 -10.65 24.34 -11.36
N ALA A 31 -11.14 24.25 -10.13
CA ALA A 31 -11.25 22.99 -9.42
C ALA A 31 -12.08 21.99 -10.25
N PRO A 32 -11.71 20.69 -10.28
CA PRO A 32 -12.54 19.66 -10.89
C PRO A 32 -13.82 19.45 -10.07
N ASP A 33 -14.88 18.96 -10.72
CA ASP A 33 -16.12 18.57 -10.03
C ASP A 33 -15.93 17.33 -9.12
N ILE A 34 -15.04 16.40 -9.55
CA ILE A 34 -14.68 15.17 -8.83
C ILE A 34 -13.17 15.00 -8.91
N ALA A 35 -12.52 14.66 -7.80
CA ALA A 35 -11.09 14.35 -7.77
C ALA A 35 -10.82 13.10 -6.92
N GLN A 36 -10.02 12.18 -7.46
CA GLN A 36 -9.41 11.09 -6.69
C GLN A 36 -8.05 11.57 -6.19
N ILE A 37 -7.99 11.96 -4.91
CA ILE A 37 -6.81 12.55 -4.27
C ILE A 37 -6.68 12.10 -2.82
N GLY A 38 -5.45 12.09 -2.29
CA GLY A 38 -5.20 11.81 -0.87
C GLY A 38 -5.42 13.04 0.02
N ALA A 39 -5.24 14.24 -0.54
CA ALA A 39 -5.22 15.50 0.22
C ALA A 39 -6.62 16.12 0.50
N TYR A 40 -7.68 15.33 0.69
CA TYR A 40 -9.05 15.85 0.83
C TYR A 40 -9.34 16.51 2.19
N ALA A 41 -8.64 16.10 3.26
CA ALA A 41 -8.95 16.54 4.62
C ALA A 41 -8.80 18.06 4.83
N ASP A 42 -7.78 18.67 4.23
CA ASP A 42 -7.59 20.13 4.32
C ASP A 42 -8.68 20.89 3.58
N TYR A 43 -9.13 20.39 2.42
CA TYR A 43 -10.24 20.99 1.68
C TYR A 43 -11.58 20.84 2.45
N ALA A 44 -11.78 19.74 3.16
CA ALA A 44 -12.95 19.56 4.01
C ALA A 44 -12.96 20.57 5.16
N LYS A 45 -11.82 20.75 5.87
CA LYS A 45 -11.68 21.75 6.95
C LYS A 45 -11.89 23.18 6.47
N ASP A 46 -11.46 23.48 5.24
CA ASP A 46 -11.68 24.77 4.57
C ASP A 46 -13.12 24.97 4.06
N GLY A 47 -14.02 23.98 4.20
CA GLY A 47 -15.40 24.06 3.70
C GLY A 47 -15.51 24.05 2.17
N LYS A 48 -14.53 23.48 1.47
CA LYS A 48 -14.44 23.45 0.00
C LYS A 48 -15.00 22.16 -0.62
N LEU A 49 -15.46 21.21 0.18
CA LEU A 49 -16.02 19.95 -0.26
C LEU A 49 -17.48 19.81 0.18
N TYR A 50 -18.30 19.18 -0.67
CA TYR A 50 -19.60 18.67 -0.25
C TYR A 50 -19.41 17.43 0.62
N SER A 51 -20.22 17.30 1.67
CA SER A 51 -20.28 16.09 2.48
C SER A 51 -21.16 15.03 1.82
N ALA A 52 -20.98 13.76 2.21
CA ALA A 52 -21.73 12.64 1.66
C ALA A 52 -23.25 12.76 1.88
N ASP A 53 -23.70 13.35 2.99
CA ASP A 53 -25.11 13.57 3.29
C ASP A 53 -25.76 14.68 2.45
N GLN A 54 -24.97 15.60 1.93
CA GLN A 54 -25.44 16.60 0.96
C GLN A 54 -25.62 15.99 -0.44
N MET A 55 -24.82 14.97 -0.77
CA MET A 55 -24.74 14.42 -2.13
C MET A 55 -25.51 13.10 -2.30
N LEU A 56 -25.63 12.29 -1.26
CA LEU A 56 -26.10 10.91 -1.33
C LEU A 56 -27.30 10.67 -0.42
N SER A 57 -28.22 9.83 -0.90
CA SER A 57 -29.34 9.34 -0.08
C SER A 57 -28.83 8.49 1.10
N ILE A 58 -29.60 8.44 2.19
CA ILE A 58 -29.31 7.56 3.35
C ILE A 58 -29.13 6.10 2.90
N ARG A 59 -29.96 5.64 1.95
CA ARG A 59 -29.88 4.28 1.40
C ARG A 59 -28.55 4.03 0.70
N THR A 60 -28.05 5.01 -0.04
CA THR A 60 -26.75 4.93 -0.71
C THR A 60 -25.62 4.90 0.31
N GLN A 61 -25.67 5.77 1.32
CA GLN A 61 -24.66 5.81 2.38
C GLN A 61 -24.60 4.50 3.18
N ALA A 62 -25.76 3.88 3.44
CA ALA A 62 -25.84 2.61 4.16
C ALA A 62 -25.24 1.41 3.41
N ASN A 63 -24.95 1.54 2.10
CA ASN A 63 -24.28 0.50 1.32
C ASN A 63 -22.74 0.54 1.46
N PHE A 64 -22.17 1.58 2.06
CA PHE A 64 -20.73 1.61 2.32
C PHE A 64 -20.36 0.71 3.49
N LEU A 65 -19.17 0.11 3.41
CA LEU A 65 -18.58 -0.60 4.54
C LEU A 65 -18.15 0.42 5.61
N PRO A 66 -18.62 0.31 6.87
CA PRO A 66 -18.35 1.31 7.91
C PRO A 66 -16.86 1.64 8.07
N THR A 67 -16.02 0.61 8.07
CA THR A 67 -14.55 0.75 8.20
C THR A 67 -13.92 1.59 7.10
N LEU A 68 -14.47 1.58 5.88
CA LEU A 68 -13.98 2.41 4.78
C LEU A 68 -14.48 3.85 4.90
N THR A 69 -15.70 4.04 5.39
CA THR A 69 -16.23 5.40 5.62
C THR A 69 -15.50 6.12 6.74
N ASP A 70 -14.98 5.40 7.74
CA ASP A 70 -14.24 6.04 8.83
C ASP A 70 -12.97 6.72 8.34
N ALA A 71 -12.28 6.14 7.35
CA ALA A 71 -11.12 6.78 6.72
C ALA A 71 -11.50 8.10 6.03
N GLY A 72 -12.65 8.16 5.36
CA GLY A 72 -13.12 9.35 4.63
C GLY A 72 -13.72 10.46 5.52
N LYS A 73 -13.76 10.28 6.84
CA LYS A 73 -14.37 11.26 7.77
C LYS A 73 -13.37 12.32 8.21
N VAL A 74 -13.87 13.55 8.30
CA VAL A 74 -13.21 14.68 8.98
C VAL A 74 -14.18 15.19 10.03
N ASP A 75 -13.74 15.19 11.29
CA ASP A 75 -14.55 15.56 12.47
C ASP A 75 -15.90 14.83 12.53
N GLY A 76 -15.90 13.55 12.13
CA GLY A 76 -17.08 12.68 12.14
C GLY A 76 -17.97 12.77 10.88
N THR A 77 -17.74 13.73 9.99
CA THR A 77 -18.50 13.91 8.75
C THR A 77 -17.77 13.30 7.56
N LEU A 78 -18.47 12.50 6.75
CA LEU A 78 -17.91 11.82 5.58
C LEU A 78 -17.75 12.80 4.40
N TYR A 79 -16.51 13.04 3.96
CA TYR A 79 -16.20 13.87 2.79
C TYR A 79 -15.55 13.06 1.65
N GLY A 80 -14.71 12.07 2.00
CA GLY A 80 -14.18 11.10 1.05
C GLY A 80 -15.18 9.96 0.82
N LEU A 81 -15.58 9.72 -0.43
CA LEU A 81 -16.49 8.63 -0.77
C LEU A 81 -15.70 7.41 -1.24
N PRO A 82 -15.65 6.32 -0.46
CA PRO A 82 -14.87 5.15 -0.85
C PRO A 82 -15.54 4.45 -2.03
N PHE A 83 -14.81 4.24 -3.12
CA PHE A 83 -15.29 3.50 -4.29
C PHE A 83 -14.46 2.24 -4.59
N VAL A 84 -13.20 2.21 -4.18
CA VAL A 84 -12.35 1.01 -4.21
C VAL A 84 -11.60 0.89 -2.90
N ALA A 85 -11.43 -0.33 -2.41
CA ALA A 85 -10.53 -0.60 -1.31
C ALA A 85 -9.62 -1.77 -1.65
N SER A 86 -8.38 -1.69 -1.19
CA SER A 86 -7.42 -2.79 -1.23
C SER A 86 -6.76 -2.95 0.12
N THR A 87 -6.47 -4.19 0.49
CA THR A 87 -5.58 -4.49 1.60
C THR A 87 -4.23 -4.89 1.04
N ARG A 88 -3.19 -4.63 1.82
CA ARG A 88 -1.86 -5.09 1.50
C ARG A 88 -1.62 -6.50 2.04
N LEU A 89 -0.88 -7.28 1.26
CA LEU A 89 -0.51 -8.66 1.53
C LEU A 89 0.96 -8.86 1.18
N LEU A 90 1.57 -9.93 1.69
CA LEU A 90 2.84 -10.40 1.15
C LEU A 90 2.55 -11.32 -0.04
N PHE A 91 3.20 -11.05 -1.16
CA PHE A 91 3.14 -11.86 -2.37
C PHE A 91 4.46 -12.59 -2.55
N TYR A 92 4.39 -13.84 -3.03
CA TYR A 92 5.56 -14.65 -3.34
C TYR A 92 5.41 -15.36 -4.68
N ASN A 93 6.54 -15.59 -5.35
CA ASN A 93 6.58 -16.29 -6.63
C ASN A 93 6.54 -17.80 -6.41
N GLU A 94 5.41 -18.45 -6.70
CA GLU A 94 5.18 -19.88 -6.40
C GLU A 94 6.21 -20.78 -7.08
N LYS A 95 6.67 -20.40 -8.29
CA LYS A 95 7.66 -21.19 -9.02
C LYS A 95 9.00 -21.16 -8.31
N LEU A 96 9.44 -19.98 -7.86
CA LEU A 96 10.71 -19.84 -7.13
C LEU A 96 10.64 -20.53 -5.75
N PHE A 97 9.50 -20.41 -5.06
CA PHE A 97 9.25 -21.13 -3.81
C PHE A 97 9.28 -22.65 -3.99
N GLY A 98 8.59 -23.16 -5.03
CA GLY A 98 8.60 -24.60 -5.35
C GLY A 98 9.99 -25.13 -5.71
N GLN A 99 10.83 -24.34 -6.40
CA GLN A 99 12.22 -24.70 -6.70
C GLN A 99 13.12 -24.71 -5.45
N ALA A 100 12.82 -23.86 -4.48
CA ALA A 100 13.52 -23.78 -3.21
C ALA A 100 12.97 -24.77 -2.17
N GLY A 101 11.78 -25.35 -2.38
CA GLY A 101 11.12 -26.25 -1.44
C GLY A 101 10.57 -25.51 -0.21
N LEU A 102 10.05 -24.30 -0.42
CA LEU A 102 9.57 -23.41 0.63
C LEU A 102 8.05 -23.45 0.75
N ASP A 103 7.58 -23.33 1.98
CA ASP A 103 6.17 -23.09 2.30
C ASP A 103 5.91 -21.58 2.38
N ALA A 104 4.64 -21.18 2.50
CA ALA A 104 4.29 -19.76 2.61
C ALA A 104 4.70 -19.19 3.98
N PRO A 105 5.35 -18.01 4.04
CA PRO A 105 5.87 -17.46 5.29
C PRO A 105 4.76 -16.89 6.18
N GLU A 106 4.89 -17.04 7.50
CA GLU A 106 3.95 -16.48 8.47
C GLU A 106 4.60 -15.46 9.42
N THR A 107 5.92 -15.54 9.56
CA THR A 107 6.71 -14.66 10.43
C THR A 107 7.82 -13.93 9.67
N TRP A 108 8.35 -12.87 10.25
CA TRP A 108 9.57 -12.21 9.76
C TRP A 108 10.77 -13.16 9.68
N ASP A 109 10.88 -14.08 10.64
CA ASP A 109 11.92 -15.10 10.61
C ASP A 109 11.76 -16.04 9.40
N ASP A 110 10.53 -16.36 9.00
CA ASP A 110 10.29 -17.12 7.76
C ASP A 110 10.69 -16.30 6.53
N ILE A 111 10.33 -15.02 6.45
CA ILE A 111 10.79 -14.13 5.37
C ILE A 111 12.32 -14.16 5.25
N GLN A 112 13.03 -14.04 6.37
CA GLN A 112 14.50 -14.03 6.36
C GLN A 112 15.08 -15.38 5.89
N LYS A 113 14.52 -16.51 6.37
CA LYS A 113 14.95 -17.86 5.99
C LYS A 113 14.66 -18.14 4.51
N ASP A 114 13.47 -17.82 4.06
CA ASP A 114 13.01 -18.00 2.69
C ASP A 114 13.85 -17.16 1.74
N ALA A 115 14.08 -15.88 2.06
CA ALA A 115 14.95 -15.02 1.27
C ALA A 115 16.39 -15.56 1.18
N THR A 116 16.90 -16.14 2.27
CA THR A 116 18.22 -16.78 2.28
C THR A 116 18.24 -18.03 1.39
N ALA A 117 17.20 -18.86 1.45
CA ALA A 117 17.08 -20.07 0.62
C ALA A 117 16.92 -19.75 -0.87
N LEU A 118 16.11 -18.75 -1.20
CA LEU A 118 15.93 -18.25 -2.57
C LEU A 118 17.25 -17.73 -3.14
N LYS A 119 18.01 -16.95 -2.36
CA LYS A 119 19.35 -16.50 -2.75
C LYS A 119 20.29 -17.67 -3.02
N ALA A 120 20.27 -18.70 -2.16
CA ALA A 120 21.08 -19.91 -2.36
C ALA A 120 20.68 -20.71 -3.62
N LYS A 121 19.45 -20.55 -4.10
CA LYS A 121 18.95 -21.10 -5.37
C LYS A 121 19.21 -20.20 -6.58
N GLY A 122 19.88 -19.06 -6.39
CA GLY A 122 20.24 -18.14 -7.46
C GLY A 122 19.14 -17.17 -7.87
N VAL A 123 18.11 -16.98 -7.03
CA VAL A 123 17.13 -15.91 -7.22
C VAL A 123 17.84 -14.57 -7.08
N GLU A 124 17.69 -13.70 -8.08
CA GLU A 124 18.43 -12.44 -8.18
C GLU A 124 18.07 -11.49 -7.03
N TYR A 125 16.76 -11.34 -6.76
CA TYR A 125 16.25 -10.47 -5.71
C TYR A 125 15.32 -11.25 -4.77
N PRO A 126 15.84 -11.84 -3.68
CA PRO A 126 15.01 -12.66 -2.79
C PRO A 126 13.80 -11.90 -2.22
N PHE A 127 14.00 -10.63 -1.84
CA PHE A 127 12.94 -9.75 -1.36
C PHE A 127 13.03 -8.37 -2.03
N ALA A 128 11.93 -7.83 -2.54
CA ALA A 128 11.88 -6.42 -2.96
C ALA A 128 11.25 -5.56 -1.87
N LEU A 129 12.02 -4.59 -1.36
CA LEU A 129 11.65 -3.71 -0.23
C LEU A 129 11.53 -2.24 -0.71
N PRO A 130 10.37 -1.82 -1.24
CA PRO A 130 10.22 -0.51 -1.87
C PRO A 130 10.01 0.63 -0.85
N LEU A 131 11.12 1.10 -0.26
CA LEU A 131 11.13 2.27 0.63
C LEU A 131 11.49 3.59 -0.12
N GLY A 132 11.32 3.60 -1.44
CA GLY A 132 11.54 4.76 -2.31
C GLY A 132 10.45 5.84 -2.20
N GLN A 133 10.72 7.00 -2.79
CA GLN A 133 9.89 8.19 -2.63
C GLN A 133 8.46 8.07 -3.15
N GLU A 134 8.18 7.11 -4.04
CA GLU A 134 6.81 6.87 -4.49
C GLU A 134 5.90 6.60 -3.29
N GLU A 135 6.15 5.53 -2.53
CA GLU A 135 5.18 5.00 -1.55
C GLU A 135 5.82 4.57 -0.21
N SER A 136 6.97 5.14 0.15
CA SER A 136 7.71 4.81 1.38
C SER A 136 6.85 4.83 2.66
N GLN A 137 5.91 5.76 2.78
CA GLN A 137 5.01 5.90 3.92
C GLN A 137 4.07 4.71 4.09
N ALA A 138 3.69 4.08 2.98
CA ALA A 138 2.77 2.96 3.00
C ALA A 138 3.54 1.66 3.26
N GLU A 139 4.68 1.46 2.59
CA GLU A 139 5.60 0.34 2.89
C GLU A 139 6.06 0.36 4.35
N THR A 140 6.50 1.53 4.83
CA THR A 140 6.91 1.71 6.23
C THR A 140 5.78 1.31 7.18
N LEU A 141 4.58 1.86 6.99
CA LEU A 141 3.45 1.59 7.89
C LEU A 141 3.11 0.10 7.96
N MET A 142 3.19 -0.66 6.86
CA MET A 142 2.97 -2.10 6.87
C MET A 142 3.94 -2.83 7.80
N TRP A 143 5.22 -2.50 7.73
CA TRP A 143 6.24 -3.10 8.61
C TRP A 143 6.05 -2.67 10.07
N LEU A 144 5.70 -1.40 10.32
CA LEU A 144 5.46 -0.92 11.68
C LEU A 144 4.27 -1.65 12.33
N LEU A 145 3.13 -1.73 11.61
CA LEU A 145 1.92 -2.42 12.09
C LEU A 145 2.18 -3.91 12.35
N SER A 146 3.05 -4.53 11.53
CA SER A 146 3.45 -5.94 11.67
C SER A 146 4.30 -6.22 12.93
N ASN A 147 4.66 -5.18 13.69
CA ASN A 147 5.32 -5.25 14.98
C ASN A 147 4.57 -4.47 16.08
N SER A 148 3.25 -4.26 15.89
CA SER A 148 2.41 -3.47 16.81
C SER A 148 2.91 -2.03 17.04
N GLY A 149 3.67 -1.49 16.09
CA GLY A 149 4.04 -0.07 16.03
C GLY A 149 3.09 0.72 15.14
N GLY A 150 3.50 1.93 14.76
CA GLY A 150 2.70 2.83 13.94
C GLY A 150 3.24 4.25 13.95
N TYR A 151 2.52 5.20 13.36
CA TYR A 151 2.89 6.62 13.41
C TYR A 151 2.38 7.35 14.65
N VAL A 152 1.33 6.82 15.28
CA VAL A 152 0.68 7.38 16.46
C VAL A 152 0.44 6.30 17.49
N ASP A 153 0.36 6.71 18.76
CA ASP A 153 -0.07 5.87 19.87
C ASP A 153 -1.59 5.66 19.90
N ASP A 154 -2.07 4.91 20.89
CA ASP A 154 -3.50 4.59 21.09
C ASP A 154 -4.39 5.81 21.36
N VAL A 155 -3.79 6.97 21.67
CA VAL A 155 -4.52 8.25 21.89
C VAL A 155 -4.30 9.26 20.77
N GLY A 156 -3.60 8.87 19.69
CA GLY A 156 -3.41 9.67 18.49
C GLY A 156 -2.25 10.66 18.54
N LEU A 157 -1.37 10.58 19.55
CA LEU A 157 -0.14 11.37 19.59
C LEU A 157 0.96 10.69 18.76
N TYR A 158 1.82 11.48 18.12
CA TYR A 158 2.93 10.91 17.35
C TYR A 158 3.87 10.07 18.22
N ASP A 159 4.11 8.83 17.80
CA ASP A 159 4.96 7.85 18.50
C ASP A 159 5.95 7.20 17.50
N ILE A 160 6.55 8.04 16.66
CA ILE A 160 7.36 7.60 15.52
C ILE A 160 8.64 6.90 16.00
N ASP A 161 9.24 7.31 17.11
CA ASP A 161 10.46 6.75 17.70
C ASP A 161 10.20 5.70 18.78
N SER A 162 9.02 5.07 18.76
CA SER A 162 8.70 3.96 19.67
C SER A 162 9.72 2.82 19.59
N ALA A 163 9.84 2.08 20.69
CA ALA A 163 10.74 0.92 20.74
C ALA A 163 10.39 -0.13 19.66
N GLN A 164 9.10 -0.29 19.36
CA GLN A 164 8.58 -1.17 18.33
C GLN A 164 9.04 -0.71 16.94
N ASN A 165 8.92 0.58 16.63
CA ASN A 165 9.34 1.11 15.34
C ASN A 165 10.86 1.02 15.14
N ILE A 166 11.63 1.33 16.18
CA ILE A 166 13.10 1.17 16.18
C ILE A 166 13.49 -0.29 15.96
N ALA A 167 12.80 -1.23 16.62
CA ALA A 167 13.02 -2.65 16.46
C ALA A 167 12.70 -3.12 15.03
N THR A 168 11.61 -2.63 14.43
CA THR A 168 11.25 -2.93 13.03
C THR A 168 12.34 -2.54 12.06
N PHE A 169 12.82 -1.29 12.11
CA PHE A 169 13.87 -0.84 11.19
C PHE A 169 15.22 -1.49 11.47
N SER A 170 15.53 -1.78 12.74
CA SER A 170 16.73 -2.55 13.10
C SER A 170 16.67 -3.95 12.52
N TRP A 171 15.52 -4.61 12.59
CA TRP A 171 15.32 -5.94 12.01
C TRP A 171 15.46 -5.91 10.48
N LEU A 172 14.80 -4.98 9.78
CA LEU A 172 14.91 -4.85 8.32
C LEU A 172 16.37 -4.60 7.89
N ARG A 173 17.07 -3.71 8.60
CA ARG A 173 18.49 -3.42 8.37
C ARG A 173 19.35 -4.66 8.56
N ASP A 174 19.22 -5.36 9.68
CA ASP A 174 20.16 -6.40 10.08
C ASP A 174 19.87 -7.75 9.41
N ASN A 175 18.59 -8.04 9.14
CA ASN A 175 18.15 -9.36 8.68
C ASN A 175 17.80 -9.43 7.19
N LEU A 176 17.51 -8.31 6.53
CA LEU A 176 17.28 -8.31 5.08
C LEU A 176 18.40 -7.54 4.36
N VAL A 177 18.51 -6.23 4.63
CA VAL A 177 19.41 -5.34 3.87
C VAL A 177 20.88 -5.68 4.11
N GLY A 178 21.30 -5.80 5.38
CA GLY A 178 22.67 -6.10 5.78
C GLY A 178 23.13 -7.50 5.37
N LYS A 179 22.20 -8.43 5.15
CA LYS A 179 22.47 -9.77 4.57
C LYS A 179 22.46 -9.77 3.04
N GLY A 180 22.19 -8.63 2.41
CA GLY A 180 22.10 -8.46 0.96
C GLY A 180 20.97 -9.31 0.35
N LEU A 181 19.84 -9.40 1.04
CA LEU A 181 18.67 -10.16 0.59
C LEU A 181 17.65 -9.29 -0.18
N THR A 182 17.92 -7.98 -0.28
CA THR A 182 17.03 -7.00 -0.91
C THR A 182 17.54 -6.55 -2.28
N GLY A 183 16.63 -6.25 -3.20
CA GLY A 183 16.91 -5.60 -4.49
C GLY A 183 15.60 -5.14 -5.17
N PRO A 184 15.61 -4.70 -6.43
CA PRO A 184 16.72 -4.64 -7.38
C PRO A 184 17.71 -3.48 -7.16
N VAL A 185 17.34 -2.50 -6.35
CA VAL A 185 18.22 -1.40 -5.92
C VAL A 185 18.09 -1.25 -4.40
N GLU A 186 18.89 -0.37 -3.82
CA GLU A 186 18.79 -0.03 -2.40
C GLU A 186 17.35 0.34 -2.02
N PRO A 187 16.81 -0.14 -0.87
CA PRO A 187 15.42 0.06 -0.51
C PRO A 187 14.94 1.51 -0.59
N GLY A 188 15.75 2.46 -0.11
CA GLY A 188 15.43 3.90 -0.15
C GLY A 188 15.38 4.53 -1.55
N LYS A 189 15.71 3.79 -2.60
CA LYS A 189 15.65 4.19 -4.01
C LYS A 189 14.66 3.36 -4.83
N LEU A 190 14.07 2.33 -4.23
CA LEU A 190 13.18 1.41 -4.92
C LEU A 190 11.73 1.90 -4.84
N ASP A 191 11.19 2.34 -5.96
CA ASP A 191 9.77 2.64 -6.08
C ASP A 191 8.95 1.34 -6.22
N ARG A 192 7.70 1.35 -5.75
CA ARG A 192 6.81 0.18 -5.77
C ARG A 192 6.58 -0.32 -7.19
N ALA A 193 6.36 0.58 -8.14
CA ALA A 193 6.17 0.21 -9.55
C ALA A 193 7.35 -0.61 -10.10
N LYS A 194 8.59 -0.29 -9.67
CA LYS A 194 9.80 -1.04 -10.07
C LYS A 194 9.93 -2.38 -9.36
N ALA A 195 9.50 -2.48 -8.11
CA ALA A 195 9.42 -3.76 -7.41
C ALA A 195 8.42 -4.72 -8.10
N PHE A 196 7.24 -4.22 -8.48
CA PHE A 196 6.23 -5.00 -9.19
C PHE A 196 6.70 -5.42 -10.59
N GLU A 197 7.35 -4.51 -11.32
CA GLU A 197 7.95 -4.84 -12.61
C GLU A 197 8.97 -5.98 -12.50
N ALA A 198 9.90 -5.92 -11.53
CA ALA A 198 10.90 -6.96 -11.31
C ALA A 198 10.27 -8.31 -10.89
N PHE A 199 9.22 -8.27 -10.07
CA PHE A 199 8.47 -9.48 -9.68
C PHE A 199 7.75 -10.13 -10.84
N THR A 200 7.05 -9.34 -11.66
CA THR A 200 6.33 -9.84 -12.83
C THR A 200 7.27 -10.31 -13.94
N ASN A 201 8.55 -9.90 -13.92
CA ASN A 201 9.61 -10.46 -14.78
C ASN A 201 10.17 -11.80 -14.25
N GLY A 202 9.86 -12.17 -13.00
CA GLY A 202 10.31 -13.40 -12.37
C GLY A 202 11.61 -13.31 -11.60
N ASP A 203 12.14 -12.10 -11.38
CA ASP A 203 13.45 -11.88 -10.75
C ASP A 203 13.34 -11.76 -9.21
N VAL A 204 12.13 -11.48 -8.71
CA VAL A 204 11.84 -11.27 -7.29
C VAL A 204 11.15 -12.48 -6.66
N GLY A 205 11.64 -12.90 -5.50
CA GLY A 205 11.05 -14.00 -4.71
C GLY A 205 9.81 -13.59 -3.92
N MET A 206 9.89 -12.49 -3.17
CA MET A 206 8.83 -11.96 -2.31
C MET A 206 8.76 -10.44 -2.35
N LEU A 207 7.57 -9.87 -2.16
CA LEU A 207 7.38 -8.44 -1.88
C LEU A 207 6.03 -8.16 -1.21
N ASN A 208 5.94 -7.04 -0.50
CA ASN A 208 4.66 -6.51 -0.04
C ASN A 208 3.95 -5.80 -1.20
N GLY A 209 2.66 -6.09 -1.41
CA GLY A 209 1.94 -5.58 -2.57
C GLY A 209 0.43 -5.49 -2.35
N HIS A 210 -0.30 -5.40 -3.46
CA HIS A 210 -1.75 -5.35 -3.49
C HIS A 210 -2.33 -6.16 -4.64
N PRO A 211 -3.64 -6.49 -4.63
CA PRO A 211 -4.23 -7.46 -5.56
C PRO A 211 -4.01 -7.20 -7.06
N THR A 212 -3.82 -5.94 -7.50
CA THR A 212 -3.55 -5.67 -8.92
C THR A 212 -2.24 -6.30 -9.42
N LEU A 213 -1.28 -6.57 -8.52
CA LEU A 213 -0.07 -7.33 -8.85
C LEU A 213 -0.41 -8.70 -9.43
N MET A 214 -1.49 -9.34 -8.96
CA MET A 214 -1.89 -10.66 -9.43
C MET A 214 -2.29 -10.61 -10.91
N GLU A 215 -3.08 -9.61 -11.30
CA GLU A 215 -3.49 -9.43 -12.70
C GLU A 215 -2.27 -9.13 -13.59
N GLU A 216 -1.36 -8.27 -13.13
CA GLU A 216 -0.11 -7.95 -13.84
C GLU A 216 0.82 -9.16 -13.98
N ALA A 217 0.93 -9.97 -12.93
CA ALA A 217 1.74 -11.19 -12.92
C ALA A 217 1.15 -12.29 -13.80
N GLU A 218 -0.17 -12.51 -13.73
CA GLU A 218 -0.89 -13.47 -14.57
C GLU A 218 -0.73 -13.13 -16.06
N ALA A 219 -0.85 -11.84 -16.42
CA ALA A 219 -0.63 -11.38 -17.78
C ALA A 219 0.79 -11.67 -18.32
N LYS A 220 1.78 -11.83 -17.43
CA LYS A 220 3.16 -12.24 -17.77
C LYS A 220 3.45 -13.72 -17.49
N GLY A 221 2.46 -14.51 -17.09
CA GLY A 221 2.60 -15.93 -16.80
C GLY A 221 3.35 -16.26 -15.50
N VAL A 222 3.47 -15.31 -14.58
CA VAL A 222 4.03 -15.52 -13.23
C VAL A 222 2.93 -15.97 -12.30
N LYS A 223 3.11 -17.13 -11.66
CA LYS A 223 2.19 -17.65 -10.63
C LYS A 223 2.52 -17.02 -9.29
N VAL A 224 1.48 -16.56 -8.61
CA VAL A 224 1.60 -15.74 -7.41
C VAL A 224 0.87 -16.40 -6.26
N GLY A 225 1.60 -16.66 -5.18
CA GLY A 225 1.02 -17.00 -3.90
C GLY A 225 0.93 -15.75 -3.03
N MET A 226 0.02 -15.76 -2.06
CA MET A 226 -0.18 -14.63 -1.14
C MET A 226 -0.53 -15.09 0.26
N VAL A 227 -0.09 -14.30 1.25
CA VAL A 227 -0.40 -14.49 2.67
C VAL A 227 -0.70 -13.13 3.31
N PRO A 228 -1.44 -13.08 4.43
CA PRO A 228 -1.44 -11.90 5.29
C PRO A 228 0.00 -11.48 5.60
N LEU A 229 0.25 -10.18 5.81
CA LEU A 229 1.60 -9.71 6.09
C LEU A 229 2.19 -10.48 7.29
N PRO A 230 3.34 -11.14 7.14
CA PRO A 230 4.02 -11.75 8.26
C PRO A 230 4.40 -10.69 9.29
N GLY A 231 4.19 -11.01 10.56
CA GLY A 231 4.60 -10.17 11.69
C GLY A 231 5.83 -10.70 12.40
N ALA A 232 6.29 -9.94 13.39
CA ALA A 232 7.48 -10.30 14.17
C ALA A 232 7.32 -11.64 14.90
N GLU A 233 6.13 -11.93 15.43
CA GLU A 233 5.85 -13.14 16.23
C GLU A 233 4.71 -14.02 15.66
N GLY A 234 4.25 -13.73 14.44
CA GLY A 234 3.10 -14.39 13.80
C GLY A 234 2.42 -13.47 12.80
N PRO A 235 1.36 -13.94 12.08
CA PRO A 235 0.65 -13.11 11.12
C PRO A 235 0.18 -11.79 11.75
N THR A 236 0.36 -10.68 11.04
CA THR A 236 -0.05 -9.38 11.56
C THR A 236 -1.54 -9.36 11.87
N LYS A 237 -1.91 -8.64 12.95
CA LYS A 237 -3.30 -8.33 13.27
C LYS A 237 -3.77 -7.04 12.61
N GLY A 238 -2.85 -6.22 12.10
CA GLY A 238 -3.12 -4.97 11.41
C GLY A 238 -2.49 -4.97 10.02
N SER A 239 -3.30 -4.72 8.99
CA SER A 239 -2.80 -4.46 7.64
C SER A 239 -3.07 -3.01 7.25
N MET A 240 -2.28 -2.49 6.32
CA MET A 240 -2.57 -1.21 5.69
C MET A 240 -3.64 -1.41 4.62
N GLY A 241 -4.76 -0.72 4.80
CA GLY A 241 -5.79 -0.57 3.78
C GLY A 241 -5.59 0.71 3.00
N VAL A 242 -5.81 0.66 1.70
CA VAL A 242 -6.01 1.84 0.86
C VAL A 242 -7.48 1.89 0.51
N ALA A 243 -8.11 3.03 0.74
CA ALA A 243 -9.45 3.34 0.25
C ALA A 243 -9.31 4.53 -0.71
N ASP A 244 -9.65 4.29 -1.97
CA ASP A 244 -9.78 5.32 -3.01
C ASP A 244 -11.22 5.85 -3.04
#